data_AF-A0A8T3YCR1-F1
#
_entry.id   AF-A0A8T3YCR1-F1
#
_cell.length_a   1.000
_cell.length_b   1.000
_cell.length_c   1.000
_cell.angle_alpha   90.00
_cell.angle_beta   90.00
_cell.angle_gamma   90.00
#
_symmetry.space_group_name_H-M   'P 1'
#
loop_
_entity.id
_entity.type
_entity.pdbx_description
1 polymer ?
#
loop_
_entity_poly.entity_id
_entity_poly.type
_entity_poly.pdbx_seq_one_letter_code
_entity_poly.pdbx_strand_id
1 'polypeptide(L)' 'MPIKARGDERDLLVFPKDLKCKIEKDDLNKNRLKATFEFSLQKGSYATLVVKEIFANCL' A
#
# COMPACT_ATOMS: atom_id res chain seq x y z
N MET A 1 -35.74 -11.57 -9.68
CA MET A 1 -34.71 -12.65 -9.77
C MET A 1 -33.74 -12.47 -8.60
N PRO A 2 -33.51 -13.47 -7.75
CA PRO A 2 -32.50 -13.34 -6.70
C PRO A 2 -31.09 -13.45 -7.29
N ILE A 3 -30.22 -12.48 -6.95
CA ILE A 3 -28.80 -12.50 -7.32
C ILE A 3 -28.08 -13.41 -6.32
N LYS A 4 -27.58 -14.56 -6.78
CA LYS A 4 -26.84 -15.51 -5.95
C LYS A 4 -25.36 -15.11 -5.98
N ALA A 5 -24.82 -14.64 -4.86
CA ALA A 5 -23.40 -14.34 -4.75
C ALA A 5 -22.60 -15.66 -4.78
N ARG A 6 -21.68 -15.79 -5.74
CA ARG A 6 -20.65 -16.83 -5.73
C ARG A 6 -19.47 -16.25 -4.97
N GLY A 7 -19.35 -16.57 -3.69
CA GLY A 7 -18.22 -16.15 -2.87
C GLY A 7 -16.93 -16.87 -3.30
N ASP A 8 -15.80 -16.20 -3.13
CA ASP A 8 -14.46 -16.77 -3.27
C ASP A 8 -13.64 -16.40 -2.03
N GLU A 9 -12.59 -17.15 -1.72
CA GLU A 9 -11.73 -16.90 -0.57
C GLU A 9 -10.73 -15.78 -0.86
N ARG A 10 -10.41 -14.99 0.16
CA ARG A 10 -9.45 -13.89 0.05
C ARG A 10 -8.57 -13.84 1.28
N ASP A 11 -7.27 -13.72 1.05
CA ASP A 11 -6.30 -13.56 2.11
C ASP A 11 -6.61 -12.32 2.96
N LEU A 12 -6.73 -12.54 4.26
CA LEU A 12 -6.98 -11.46 5.23
C LEU A 12 -5.76 -10.55 5.39
N LEU A 13 -4.57 -11.14 5.34
CA LEU A 13 -3.29 -10.45 5.47
C LEU A 13 -2.49 -10.64 4.19
N VAL A 14 -2.07 -9.53 3.59
CA VAL A 14 -1.21 -9.52 2.42
C VAL A 14 0.02 -8.69 2.76
N PHE A 15 1.19 -9.31 2.65
CA PHE A 15 2.47 -8.64 2.88
C PHE A 15 3.07 -8.18 1.55
N PRO A 16 3.51 -6.90 1.44
CA PRO A 16 4.25 -6.45 0.27
C PRO A 16 5.57 -7.21 0.15
N LYS A 17 5.93 -7.59 -1.08
CA LYS A 17 7.22 -8.22 -1.38
C LYS A 17 8.24 -7.16 -1.82
N ASP A 18 9.50 -7.38 -1.45
CA ASP A 18 10.64 -6.54 -1.83
C ASP A 18 10.46 -5.06 -1.50
N LEU A 19 9.86 -4.77 -0.33
CA LEU A 19 9.61 -3.40 0.11
C LEU A 19 10.92 -2.64 0.29
N LYS A 20 11.09 -1.58 -0.49
CA LYS A 20 12.20 -0.62 -0.41
C LYS A 20 11.65 0.76 -0.10
N CYS A 21 12.43 1.54 0.65
CA CYS A 21 12.11 2.92 0.98
C CYS A 21 13.32 3.80 0.69
N LYS A 22 13.10 4.91 0.00
CA LYS A 22 14.09 5.97 -0.20
C LYS A 22 13.51 7.27 0.33
N ILE A 23 14.21 7.92 1.25
CA ILE A 23 13.83 9.23 1.80
C ILE A 23 14.83 10.26 1.30
N GLU A 24 14.33 11.36 0.77
CA GLU A 24 15.15 12.45 0.24
C GLU A 24 14.42 13.80 0.38
N LYS A 25 15.10 14.91 0.06
CA LYS A 25 14.47 16.23 0.08
C LYS A 25 13.36 16.30 -0.96
N ASP A 26 12.26 16.97 -0.61
CA ASP A 26 11.16 17.20 -1.52
C ASP A 26 11.49 18.35 -2.47
N ASP A 27 11.43 18.07 -3.77
CA ASP A 27 11.74 19.03 -4.83
C ASP A 27 10.57 20.01 -5.09
N LEU A 28 9.35 19.63 -4.71
CA LEU A 28 8.13 20.41 -4.92
C LEU A 28 7.76 21.23 -3.68
N ASN A 29 7.99 20.68 -2.48
CA ASN A 29 7.65 21.33 -1.21
C ASN A 29 8.89 21.76 -0.44
N LYS A 30 9.17 23.08 -0.40
CA LYS A 30 10.33 23.64 0.31
C LYS A 30 10.40 23.15 1.77
N ASN A 31 11.59 22.75 2.18
CA ASN A 31 11.91 22.24 3.53
C ASN A 31 11.12 20.99 3.95
N ARG A 32 10.53 20.25 3.01
CA ARG A 32 9.91 18.95 3.29
C ARG A 32 10.78 17.80 2.80
N LEU A 33 10.46 16.61 3.30
CA LEU A 33 11.02 15.35 2.83
C LEU A 33 9.97 14.63 1.98
N LYS A 34 10.44 13.91 0.96
CA LYS A 34 9.64 12.94 0.21
C LYS A 34 10.14 11.53 0.51
N ALA A 35 9.21 10.58 0.51
CA ALA A 35 9.50 9.16 0.64
C ALA A 35 8.98 8.41 -0.60
N THR A 36 9.85 7.62 -1.21
CA THR A 36 9.50 6.74 -2.34
C THR A 36 9.51 5.30 -1.85
N PHE A 37 8.39 4.61 -2.04
CA PHE A 37 8.24 3.20 -1.70
C PHE A 37 8.12 2.37 -2.97
N GLU A 38 8.90 1.30 -3.05
CA GLU A 38 8.84 0.32 -4.13
C GLU A 38 8.50 -1.03 -3.52
N PHE A 39 7.49 -1.71 -4.06
CA PHE A 39 7.05 -3.03 -3.58
C PHE A 39 6.17 -3.71 -4.62
N SER A 40 6.03 -5.04 -4.49
CA SER A 40 5.10 -5.84 -5.30
C SER A 40 3.94 -6.37 -4.45
N LEU A 41 2.75 -6.48 -5.06
CA LEU A 41 1.55 -7.02 -4.43
C LEU A 41 0.90 -8.11 -5.28
N GLN A 42 0.22 -9.04 -4.61
CA GLN A 42 -0.63 -10.03 -5.27
C GLN A 42 -1.77 -9.34 -6.03
N LYS A 43 -2.13 -9.92 -7.18
CA LYS A 43 -3.25 -9.45 -7.99
C LYS A 43 -4.52 -9.34 -7.15
N GLY A 44 -5.25 -8.23 -7.31
CA GLY A 44 -6.46 -7.95 -6.55
C GLY A 44 -6.23 -7.28 -5.20
N SER A 45 -4.97 -7.04 -4.80
CA SER A 45 -4.61 -6.24 -3.63
C SER A 45 -4.60 -4.74 -3.95
N TYR A 46 -4.66 -3.90 -2.92
CA TYR A 46 -4.69 -2.45 -3.05
C TYR A 46 -3.43 -1.82 -2.47
N ALA A 47 -2.67 -1.09 -3.28
CA ALA A 47 -1.48 -0.36 -2.83
C ALA A 47 -1.81 0.71 -1.77
N THR A 48 -3.01 1.28 -1.83
CA THR A 48 -3.48 2.28 -0.84
C THR A 48 -3.57 1.72 0.58
N LEU A 49 -3.82 0.43 0.76
CA LEU A 49 -3.81 -0.20 2.09
C LEU A 49 -2.39 -0.25 2.67
N VAL A 50 -1.40 -0.56 1.83
CA VAL A 50 0.02 -0.53 2.24
C VAL A 50 0.42 0.88 2.64
N VAL A 51 0.10 1.87 1.83
CA VAL A 51 0.39 3.28 2.13
C VAL A 51 -0.31 3.71 3.42
N LYS A 52 -1.59 3.37 3.59
CA LYS A 52 -2.35 3.67 4.81
C LYS A 52 -1.64 3.10 6.04
N GLU A 53 -1.21 1.85 6.01
CA GLU A 53 -0.58 1.20 7.15
C GLU A 53 0.80 1.78 7.48
N ILE A 54 1.60 2.12 6.45
CA ILE A 54 2.89 2.78 6.62
C ILE A 54 2.75 4.11 7.36
N PHE A 55 1.75 4.92 6.99
CA PHE A 55 1.55 6.24 7.60
C PHE A 55 0.68 6.23 8.86
N ALA A 56 -0.17 5.22 9.06
CA ALA A 56 -1.01 5.10 10.25
C ALA A 56 -0.18 4.80 11.51
N ASN A 57 0.93 4.06 11.37
CA ASN A 57 1.78 3.65 12.50
C ASN A 57 3.03 4.55 12.69
N CYS A 58 3.14 5.66 11.97
CA CYS A 58 4.26 6.61 12.07
C CYS A 58 3.99 7.80 13.02
N LEU A 59 3.02 7.70 13.93
CA LEU A 59 2.68 8.72 14.93
C LEU A 59 2.62 8.12 16.34
#